data_AF-A0AAV6HFT9-F1
#
_entry.id   AF-A0AAV6HFT9-F1
#
_cell.length_a   1.000
_cell.length_b   1.000
_cell.length_c   1.000
_cell.angle_alpha   90.00
_cell.angle_beta   90.00
_cell.angle_gamma   90.00
#
_symmetry.space_group_name_H-M   'P 1'
#
loop_
_entity.id
_entity.type
_entity.pdbx_description
1 polymer ?
#
loop_
_entity_poly.entity_id
_entity_poly.type
_entity_poly.pdbx_seq_one_letter_code
_entity_poly.pdbx_strand_id
1 'polypeptide(L)'
;MYRIPSVYCLCLKKRWRRCCPLGVIERSYSEWSNPVALVPKKKDGTIRFCIDFKVNSQSHFDAYPMPRLEDLIERLVPAGRTTSPSLRCAASASKELDLQCIQKKCDFAKAEVRYLGHVLGRGLIRPQTRQVGAEQERAFNDLKGGSVSGPSLAEPRLLTSRSQSRLAPLALDWGGFAQGKDRTSGLWLTLAINCSPVKHGDMFGVVVVGIGIAGRVRIRDLLAPLPSSAAEKMSVKGFVSRRTLGEEQGVKQISLEEAAEREDIQVAMVCTENTSHEDHIRRFLEAGKHVSVEYPMTINYKAAAELHDLAQQKGLILHEEHIELFTPDFKQLKKDVAGKTLEEGFLHFTGGPLKADFGFPAFSGISRLTWLVDLFGELSVSSATMVEDKEKNYMKMTAQLQTQEQKSITWVEERGPNLPRAKSINFRFDSCSMTELPNAPREPVGLFMQDMVLLGQKLSGQLPPDQLQAEQKRVLHCLQLADTIQRLSQARA
;
A
#
# COMPACT_ATOMS: atom_id res chain seq x y z
N MET A 1 -36.00 -3.31 -22.37
CA MET A 1 -36.77 -3.58 -21.13
C MET A 1 -37.33 -4.99 -21.22
N TYR A 2 -36.90 -5.92 -20.36
CA TYR A 2 -37.36 -7.32 -20.39
C TYR A 2 -38.81 -7.45 -19.90
N ARG A 3 -39.64 -8.23 -20.60
CA ARG A 3 -41.06 -8.44 -20.27
C ARG A 3 -41.20 -9.45 -19.14
N ILE A 4 -41.77 -9.04 -18.01
CA ILE A 4 -42.10 -9.93 -16.89
C ILE A 4 -43.46 -10.58 -17.15
N PRO A 5 -43.59 -11.93 -17.11
CA PRO A 5 -44.87 -12.59 -17.26
C PRO A 5 -45.88 -12.11 -16.21
N SER A 6 -47.13 -11.90 -16.62
CA SER A 6 -48.20 -11.30 -15.79
C SER A 6 -48.39 -12.02 -14.44
N VAL A 7 -48.24 -13.34 -14.44
CA VAL A 7 -48.35 -14.23 -13.26
C VAL A 7 -47.38 -13.81 -12.15
N TYR A 8 -46.24 -13.21 -12.48
CA TYR A 8 -45.20 -12.87 -11.51
C TYR A 8 -45.15 -11.39 -11.09
N CYS A 9 -45.89 -10.52 -11.80
CA CYS A 9 -45.95 -9.08 -11.48
C CYS A 9 -46.48 -8.80 -10.07
N LEU A 10 -47.45 -9.59 -9.60
CA LEU A 10 -48.00 -9.50 -8.24
C LEU A 10 -46.95 -9.84 -7.17
N CYS A 11 -46.11 -10.85 -7.42
CA CYS A 11 -45.05 -11.26 -6.50
C CYS A 11 -43.95 -10.19 -6.41
N LEU A 12 -43.54 -9.62 -7.56
CA LEU A 12 -42.57 -8.52 -7.61
C LEU A 12 -43.07 -7.28 -6.86
N LYS A 13 -44.33 -6.88 -7.06
CA LYS A 13 -44.93 -5.73 -6.36
C LYS A 13 -44.99 -5.93 -4.84
N LYS A 14 -45.33 -7.14 -4.37
CA LYS A 14 -45.32 -7.47 -2.94
C LYS A 14 -43.90 -7.40 -2.35
N ARG A 15 -42.90 -7.91 -3.08
CA ARG A 15 -41.48 -7.85 -2.68
C ARG A 15 -40.99 -6.40 -2.61
N TRP A 16 -41.34 -5.58 -3.60
CA TRP A 16 -40.99 -4.16 -3.66
C TRP A 16 -41.52 -3.40 -2.45
N ARG A 17 -42.83 -3.54 -2.16
CA ARG A 17 -43.49 -2.89 -1.02
C ARG A 17 -42.88 -3.27 0.34
N ARG A 18 -42.28 -4.45 0.46
CA ARG A 18 -41.65 -4.91 1.71
C ARG A 18 -40.21 -4.42 1.86
N CYS A 19 -39.45 -4.33 0.77
CA CYS A 19 -38.02 -4.07 0.83
C CYS A 19 -37.68 -2.57 0.72
N CYS A 20 -38.54 -1.78 0.07
CA CYS A 20 -38.32 -0.34 -0.09
C CYS A 20 -38.32 0.42 1.26
N PRO A 21 -39.26 0.17 2.20
CA PRO A 21 -39.22 0.82 3.52
C PRO A 21 -38.06 0.35 4.42
N LEU A 22 -37.48 -0.83 4.12
CA LEU A 22 -36.36 -1.40 4.87
C LEU A 22 -34.99 -0.94 4.33
N GLY A 23 -34.96 -0.06 3.32
CA GLY A 23 -33.72 0.39 2.68
C GLY A 23 -32.99 -0.68 1.87
N VAL A 24 -33.61 -1.85 1.65
CA VAL A 24 -32.98 -2.97 0.92
C VAL A 24 -33.03 -2.76 -0.60
N ILE A 25 -33.99 -1.96 -1.08
CA ILE A 25 -34.09 -1.54 -2.49
C ILE A 25 -34.46 -0.06 -2.54
N GLU A 26 -33.97 0.65 -3.54
CA GLU A 26 -34.30 2.05 -3.79
C GLU A 26 -34.59 2.29 -5.28
N ARG A 27 -35.15 3.46 -5.61
CA ARG A 27 -35.34 3.85 -7.01
C ARG A 27 -34.01 4.29 -7.60
N SER A 28 -33.59 3.64 -8.67
CA SER A 28 -32.45 4.05 -9.46
C SER A 28 -32.90 4.83 -10.70
N TYR A 29 -32.12 5.86 -11.06
CA TYR A 29 -32.27 6.65 -12.29
C TYR A 29 -31.13 6.38 -13.29
N SER A 30 -30.40 5.26 -13.12
CA SER A 30 -29.29 4.88 -14.00
C SER A 30 -29.76 4.65 -15.44
N GLU A 31 -28.95 5.07 -16.42
CA GLU A 31 -29.13 4.73 -17.83
C GLU A 31 -28.95 3.22 -18.09
N TRP A 32 -28.38 2.51 -17.12
CA TRP A 32 -28.18 1.06 -17.14
C TRP A 32 -29.26 0.36 -16.31
N SER A 33 -30.04 -0.52 -16.96
CA SER A 33 -31.08 -1.31 -16.31
C SER A 33 -30.85 -2.80 -16.54
N ASN A 34 -30.57 -3.54 -15.46
CA ASN A 34 -30.40 -4.99 -15.49
C ASN A 34 -31.75 -5.70 -15.27
N PRO A 35 -32.07 -6.73 -16.08
CA PRO A 35 -33.34 -7.42 -15.95
C PRO A 35 -33.39 -8.26 -14.66
N VAL A 36 -34.54 -8.24 -13.99
CA VAL A 36 -34.82 -9.11 -12.84
C VAL A 36 -35.26 -10.48 -13.36
N ALA A 37 -34.46 -11.51 -13.12
CA ALA A 37 -34.77 -12.90 -13.36
C ALA A 37 -35.50 -13.51 -12.16
N LEU A 38 -36.59 -14.23 -12.42
CA LEU A 38 -37.40 -14.89 -11.39
C LEU A 38 -37.14 -16.39 -11.41
N VAL A 39 -36.50 -16.90 -10.37
CA VAL A 39 -36.05 -18.30 -10.31
C VAL A 39 -36.76 -19.02 -9.15
N PRO A 40 -37.55 -20.07 -9.42
CA PRO A 40 -38.13 -20.90 -8.37
C PRO A 40 -37.03 -21.61 -7.58
N LYS A 41 -37.15 -21.64 -6.25
CA LYS A 41 -36.28 -22.45 -5.40
C LYS A 41 -36.64 -23.92 -5.54
N LYS A 42 -35.63 -24.75 -5.82
CA LYS A 42 -35.75 -26.20 -5.98
C LYS A 42 -36.37 -26.95 -4.78
N LYS A 43 -36.32 -26.39 -3.57
CA LYS A 43 -36.77 -27.07 -2.33
C LYS A 43 -38.18 -26.71 -1.87
N ASP A 44 -38.63 -25.48 -2.06
CA ASP A 44 -39.89 -24.96 -1.50
C ASP A 44 -40.79 -24.26 -2.55
N GLY A 45 -40.37 -24.23 -3.82
CA GLY A 45 -41.12 -23.57 -4.91
C GLY A 45 -41.17 -22.04 -4.81
N THR A 46 -40.60 -21.43 -3.76
CA THR A 46 -40.66 -19.98 -3.57
C THR A 46 -39.78 -19.26 -4.60
N ILE A 47 -40.21 -18.10 -5.06
CA ILE A 47 -39.51 -17.37 -6.13
C ILE A 47 -38.35 -16.53 -5.54
N ARG A 48 -37.15 -16.70 -6.09
CA ARG A 48 -36.00 -15.80 -5.89
C ARG A 48 -35.99 -14.74 -6.98
N PHE A 49 -35.72 -13.51 -6.56
CA PHE A 49 -35.41 -12.41 -7.44
C PHE A 49 -33.90 -12.42 -7.62
N CYS A 50 -33.44 -12.74 -8.82
CA CYS A 50 -32.03 -12.70 -9.20
C CYS A 50 -31.86 -11.54 -10.18
N ILE A 51 -30.80 -10.75 -10.01
CA ILE A 51 -30.41 -9.75 -11.01
C ILE A 51 -29.14 -10.28 -11.64
N ASP A 52 -29.17 -10.51 -12.94
CA ASP A 52 -27.97 -10.86 -13.67
C ASP A 52 -27.18 -9.58 -13.94
N PHE A 53 -26.30 -9.28 -12.98
CA PHE A 53 -25.28 -8.27 -13.15
C PHE A 53 -24.28 -8.82 -14.16
N LYS A 54 -24.44 -8.48 -15.44
CA LYS A 54 -23.40 -8.65 -16.48
C LYS A 54 -22.18 -7.75 -16.23
N VAL A 55 -21.79 -7.62 -14.96
CA VAL A 55 -20.66 -6.84 -14.49
C VAL A 55 -19.42 -7.75 -14.48
N ASN A 56 -19.54 -9.08 -14.53
CA ASN A 56 -18.38 -9.99 -14.55
C ASN A 56 -17.35 -9.75 -15.68
N SER A 57 -17.75 -9.15 -16.82
CA SER A 57 -16.81 -8.77 -17.89
C SER A 57 -16.15 -7.39 -17.67
N GLN A 58 -16.63 -6.62 -16.69
CA GLN A 58 -16.12 -5.31 -16.30
C GLN A 58 -15.67 -5.24 -14.82
N SER A 59 -15.90 -6.30 -14.04
CA SER A 59 -15.46 -6.46 -12.66
C SER A 59 -14.02 -6.92 -12.65
N HIS A 60 -13.14 -6.11 -12.06
CA HIS A 60 -11.86 -6.60 -11.56
C HIS A 60 -12.13 -7.33 -10.23
N PHE A 61 -12.04 -8.66 -10.24
CA PHE A 61 -12.10 -9.44 -9.01
C PHE A 61 -10.83 -9.18 -8.20
N ASP A 62 -10.98 -8.46 -7.09
CA ASP A 62 -9.91 -8.29 -6.11
C ASP A 62 -9.75 -9.62 -5.34
N ALA A 63 -8.85 -10.47 -5.83
CA ALA A 63 -8.49 -11.71 -5.16
C ALA A 63 -7.50 -11.40 -4.02
N TYR A 64 -7.99 -10.72 -2.98
CA TYR A 64 -7.26 -10.70 -1.72
C TYR A 64 -7.41 -12.10 -1.08
N PRO A 65 -6.31 -12.80 -0.75
CA PRO A 65 -6.42 -14.06 -0.03
C PRO A 65 -7.02 -13.76 1.34
N MET A 66 -8.14 -14.42 1.63
CA MET A 66 -8.74 -14.37 2.96
C MET A 66 -7.65 -14.80 3.96
N PRO A 67 -7.31 -13.96 4.97
CA PRO A 67 -6.24 -14.25 5.90
C PRO A 67 -6.49 -15.61 6.55
N ARG A 68 -5.41 -16.34 6.85
CA ARG A 68 -5.55 -17.70 7.35
C ARG A 68 -6.18 -17.66 8.74
N LEU A 69 -6.93 -18.71 9.07
CA LEU A 69 -7.65 -18.77 10.34
C LEU A 69 -6.68 -18.68 11.53
N GLU A 70 -5.46 -19.19 11.37
CA GLU A 70 -4.40 -19.09 12.38
C GLU A 70 -4.01 -17.63 12.66
N ASP A 71 -3.83 -16.81 11.61
CA ASP A 71 -3.46 -15.39 11.72
C ASP A 71 -4.54 -14.58 12.46
N LEU A 72 -5.81 -14.94 12.27
CA LEU A 72 -6.94 -14.32 12.96
C LEU A 72 -7.01 -14.71 14.44
N ILE A 73 -6.67 -15.96 14.78
CA ILE A 73 -6.67 -16.46 16.16
C ILE A 73 -5.52 -15.84 16.95
N GLU A 74 -4.34 -15.70 16.34
CA GLU A 74 -3.16 -15.12 16.99
C GLU A 74 -3.38 -13.64 17.35
N ARG A 75 -4.09 -12.90 16.48
CA ARG A 75 -4.51 -11.51 16.73
C ARG A 75 -5.52 -11.34 17.88
N LEU A 76 -6.20 -12.40 18.28
CA LEU A 76 -7.22 -12.36 19.34
C LEU A 76 -6.67 -12.67 20.73
N VAL A 77 -5.38 -13.01 20.87
CA VAL A 77 -4.76 -13.33 22.16
C VAL A 77 -3.81 -12.19 22.58
N PRO A 78 -4.13 -11.39 23.61
CA PRO A 78 -3.16 -10.47 24.20
C PRO A 78 -2.06 -11.27 24.92
N ALA A 79 -0.81 -10.87 24.73
CA ALA A 79 0.35 -11.46 25.40
C ALA A 79 0.15 -11.50 26.92
N GLY A 80 0.22 -12.70 27.51
CA GLY A 80 0.46 -12.88 28.94
C GLY A 80 -0.54 -13.65 29.78
N ARG A 81 -1.52 -14.39 29.24
CA ARG A 81 -2.31 -15.35 30.04
C ARG A 81 -2.55 -16.66 29.32
N THR A 82 -1.87 -17.71 29.78
CA THR A 82 -2.21 -19.10 29.49
C THR A 82 -3.53 -19.47 30.17
N THR A 83 -4.37 -20.20 29.42
CA THR A 83 -5.64 -20.87 29.77
C THR A 83 -6.96 -20.07 29.72
N SER A 84 -7.76 -20.46 28.72
CA SER A 84 -9.22 -20.31 28.53
C SER A 84 -9.87 -18.93 28.68
N PRO A 85 -9.93 -18.15 27.58
CA PRO A 85 -10.98 -17.15 27.43
C PRO A 85 -11.61 -17.21 26.03
N SER A 86 -12.65 -18.02 25.84
CA SER A 86 -13.43 -18.00 24.59
C SER A 86 -14.91 -18.03 24.92
N LEU A 87 -15.58 -16.89 24.71
CA LEU A 87 -17.02 -16.72 24.41
C LEU A 87 -17.52 -15.31 24.79
N ARG A 88 -16.94 -14.68 25.83
CA ARG A 88 -17.37 -13.32 26.25
C ARG A 88 -16.87 -12.22 25.31
N CYS A 89 -15.62 -12.29 24.82
CA CYS A 89 -15.08 -11.28 23.90
C CYS A 89 -15.79 -11.27 22.54
N ALA A 90 -16.11 -12.44 21.97
CA ALA A 90 -16.84 -12.52 20.69
C ALA A 90 -18.27 -11.96 20.80
N ALA A 91 -18.97 -12.19 21.91
CA ALA A 91 -20.29 -11.62 22.16
C ALA A 91 -20.24 -10.08 22.36
N SER A 92 -19.11 -9.55 22.83
CA SER A 92 -18.89 -8.10 23.00
C SER A 92 -18.71 -7.44 21.63
N ALA A 93 -17.88 -8.03 20.77
CA ALA A 93 -17.60 -7.54 19.42
C ALA A 93 -18.84 -7.60 18.50
N SER A 94 -19.72 -8.61 18.63
CA SER A 94 -20.96 -8.67 17.86
C SER A 94 -21.97 -7.57 18.24
N LYS A 95 -21.89 -7.03 19.47
CA LYS A 95 -22.77 -5.94 19.93
C LYS A 95 -22.32 -4.56 19.44
N GLU A 96 -21.01 -4.35 19.29
CA GLU A 96 -20.46 -3.12 18.69
C GLU A 96 -20.66 -3.04 17.17
N LEU A 97 -20.76 -4.18 16.49
CA LEU A 97 -20.87 -4.27 15.04
C LEU A 97 -22.32 -4.46 14.52
N ASP A 98 -23.32 -4.44 15.40
CA ASP A 98 -24.74 -4.67 15.08
C ASP A 98 -25.00 -5.94 14.23
N LEU A 99 -24.21 -6.99 14.45
CA LEU A 99 -24.30 -8.24 13.71
C LEU A 99 -25.26 -9.21 14.40
N GLN A 100 -26.40 -9.49 13.78
CA GLN A 100 -27.37 -10.47 14.28
C GLN A 100 -26.93 -11.91 13.95
N CYS A 101 -26.55 -12.66 14.97
CA CYS A 101 -26.23 -14.08 14.85
C CYS A 101 -27.49 -14.93 14.59
N ILE A 102 -27.56 -15.57 13.41
CA ILE A 102 -28.63 -16.53 13.09
C ILE A 102 -28.29 -17.89 13.72
N GLN A 103 -28.75 -18.11 14.95
CA GLN A 103 -28.45 -19.30 15.75
C GLN A 103 -28.74 -20.63 15.02
N LYS A 104 -29.78 -20.70 14.19
CA LYS A 104 -30.14 -21.91 13.43
C LYS A 104 -29.11 -22.31 12.36
N LYS A 105 -28.14 -21.46 12.05
CA LYS A 105 -27.08 -21.69 11.05
C LYS A 105 -25.67 -21.71 11.64
N CYS A 106 -25.54 -21.52 12.95
CA CYS A 106 -24.25 -21.47 13.63
C CYS A 106 -24.04 -22.77 14.42
N ASP A 107 -23.18 -23.65 13.92
CA ASP A 107 -22.81 -24.90 14.59
C ASP A 107 -21.68 -24.73 15.63
N PHE A 108 -21.29 -23.48 15.92
CA PHE A 108 -20.17 -23.09 16.78
C PHE A 108 -20.29 -23.50 18.26
N ALA A 109 -21.40 -24.12 18.67
CA ALA A 109 -21.67 -24.51 20.05
C ALA A 109 -22.12 -25.97 20.22
N LYS A 110 -21.80 -26.86 19.27
CA LYS A 110 -22.04 -28.31 19.47
C LYS A 110 -20.96 -28.88 20.39
N ALA A 111 -21.39 -29.56 21.46
CA ALA A 111 -20.47 -30.22 22.41
C ALA A 111 -19.61 -31.31 21.75
N GLU A 112 -20.06 -31.85 20.62
CA GLU A 112 -19.35 -32.83 19.79
C GLU A 112 -19.59 -32.53 18.30
N VAL A 113 -18.56 -32.64 17.48
CA VAL A 113 -18.58 -32.40 16.02
C VAL A 113 -18.06 -33.63 15.29
N ARG A 114 -18.70 -33.98 14.16
CA ARG A 114 -18.26 -35.10 13.32
C ARG A 114 -17.34 -34.59 12.22
N TYR A 115 -16.16 -35.17 12.10
CA TYR A 115 -15.17 -34.78 11.12
C TYR A 115 -14.37 -36.00 10.66
N LEU A 116 -14.33 -36.25 9.34
CA LEU A 116 -13.53 -37.30 8.70
C LEU A 116 -13.61 -38.69 9.39
N GLY A 117 -14.82 -39.20 9.63
CA GLY A 117 -15.00 -40.52 10.24
C GLY A 117 -14.71 -40.58 11.74
N HIS A 118 -14.56 -39.44 12.41
CA HIS A 118 -14.29 -39.31 13.84
C HIS A 118 -15.29 -38.35 14.51
N VAL A 119 -15.52 -38.56 15.79
CA VAL A 119 -16.28 -37.66 16.68
C VAL A 119 -15.28 -36.92 17.56
N LEU A 120 -15.27 -35.59 17.43
CA LEU A 120 -14.40 -34.68 18.16
C LEU A 120 -15.23 -33.94 19.22
N GLY A 121 -14.89 -34.09 20.48
CA GLY A 121 -15.57 -33.35 21.54
C GLY A 121 -15.07 -33.70 22.94
N ARG A 122 -15.18 -32.74 23.86
CA ARG A 122 -14.76 -32.85 25.27
C ARG A 122 -13.30 -33.30 25.45
N GLY A 123 -12.41 -32.88 24.55
CA GLY A 123 -10.98 -33.21 24.59
C GLY A 123 -10.62 -34.63 24.15
N LEU A 124 -11.57 -35.38 23.58
CA LEU A 124 -11.36 -36.75 23.12
C LEU A 124 -11.65 -36.89 21.61
N ILE A 125 -10.86 -37.73 20.95
CA ILE A 125 -11.04 -38.14 19.55
C ILE A 125 -11.52 -39.59 19.55
N ARG A 126 -12.71 -39.86 19.01
CA ARG A 126 -13.26 -41.22 18.93
C ARG A 126 -13.58 -41.60 17.48
N PRO A 127 -13.11 -42.75 16.96
CA PRO A 127 -13.51 -43.23 15.64
C PRO A 127 -15.01 -43.56 15.61
N GLN A 128 -15.63 -43.34 14.45
CA GLN A 128 -17.06 -43.50 14.27
C GLN A 128 -17.43 -44.99 14.18
N THR A 129 -18.05 -45.55 15.21
CA THR A 129 -18.48 -46.96 15.22
C THR A 129 -19.73 -47.17 14.37
N ARG A 130 -19.54 -47.37 13.07
CA ARG A 130 -20.42 -48.20 12.23
C ARG A 130 -19.59 -48.76 11.07
N GLN A 131 -19.44 -50.09 11.09
CA GLN A 131 -18.65 -50.96 10.20
C GLN A 131 -17.17 -51.16 10.54
N VAL A 132 -16.89 -51.74 11.72
CA VAL A 132 -16.07 -52.97 11.81
C VAL A 132 -16.76 -53.84 12.86
N GLY A 133 -17.69 -54.68 12.41
CA GLY A 133 -18.16 -55.80 13.21
C GLY A 133 -17.11 -56.91 13.12
N ALA A 134 -16.78 -57.48 14.28
CA ALA A 134 -16.10 -58.77 14.43
C ALA A 134 -14.79 -58.96 13.65
N GLU A 135 -13.67 -58.44 14.17
CA GLU A 135 -12.36 -59.12 14.07
C GLU A 135 -11.24 -58.52 14.94
N GLN A 136 -11.35 -57.27 15.42
CA GLN A 136 -10.29 -56.66 16.27
C GLN A 136 -10.52 -56.76 17.79
N GLU A 137 -11.68 -57.22 18.24
CA GLU A 137 -12.00 -57.37 19.68
C GLU A 137 -11.41 -58.65 20.31
N ARG A 138 -10.76 -59.52 19.50
CA ARG A 138 -10.01 -60.69 19.98
C ARG A 138 -8.53 -60.41 20.24
N ALA A 139 -7.94 -59.37 19.65
CA ALA A 139 -6.49 -59.10 19.81
C ALA A 139 -6.14 -58.23 21.03
N PHE A 140 -7.12 -57.58 21.66
CA PHE A 140 -6.89 -56.68 22.80
C PHE A 140 -7.25 -57.29 24.17
N ASN A 141 -8.00 -58.40 24.18
CA ASN A 141 -8.40 -59.09 25.41
C ASN A 141 -7.37 -60.10 25.95
N ASP A 142 -6.28 -60.37 25.22
CA ASP A 142 -5.22 -61.29 25.64
C ASP A 142 -4.06 -60.63 26.43
N LEU A 143 -4.14 -59.32 26.75
CA LEU A 143 -3.04 -58.60 27.43
C LEU A 143 -3.41 -57.90 28.74
N LYS A 144 -4.58 -58.17 29.33
CA LYS A 144 -4.97 -57.64 30.67
C LYS A 144 -5.49 -58.71 31.64
N GLY A 145 -4.75 -59.80 31.77
CA GLY A 145 -4.81 -60.69 32.94
C GLY A 145 -3.52 -60.59 33.75
N GLY A 146 -3.50 -59.80 34.83
CA GLY A 146 -2.33 -59.69 35.70
C GLY A 146 -2.39 -58.52 36.68
N SER A 147 -3.03 -58.75 37.82
CA SER A 147 -3.01 -57.93 39.03
C SER A 147 -1.59 -57.69 39.58
N VAL A 148 -1.36 -56.58 40.30
CA VAL A 148 -0.92 -56.53 41.72
C VAL A 148 -0.50 -55.08 42.15
N SER A 149 -1.18 -54.61 43.20
CA SER A 149 -0.86 -53.64 44.29
C SER A 149 -0.04 -52.34 44.09
N GLY A 150 -0.55 -51.24 44.66
CA GLY A 150 0.14 -49.95 44.92
C GLY A 150 1.23 -50.02 46.03
N PRO A 151 1.67 -48.91 46.70
CA PRO A 151 0.83 -47.76 47.13
C PRO A 151 1.43 -46.32 47.01
N SER A 152 0.49 -45.36 46.90
CA SER A 152 0.27 -44.09 47.64
C SER A 152 1.33 -42.98 47.90
N LEU A 153 0.75 -41.75 47.92
CA LEU A 153 1.07 -40.52 48.68
C LEU A 153 2.15 -39.54 48.16
N ALA A 154 1.74 -38.37 47.65
CA ALA A 154 1.58 -37.12 48.44
C ALA A 154 1.55 -35.84 47.56
N GLU A 155 0.55 -34.99 47.79
CA GLU A 155 0.57 -33.53 47.60
C GLU A 155 0.36 -32.91 49.01
N PRO A 156 0.41 -31.57 49.26
CA PRO A 156 1.09 -30.45 48.59
C PRO A 156 1.80 -29.50 49.61
N ARG A 157 2.62 -28.52 49.19
CA ARG A 157 2.87 -27.29 49.99
C ARG A 157 3.10 -26.03 49.14
N LEU A 158 2.19 -25.07 49.32
CA LEU A 158 2.35 -23.64 49.09
C LEU A 158 3.36 -23.04 50.08
N LEU A 159 4.24 -22.17 49.62
CA LEU A 159 4.93 -21.18 50.46
C LEU A 159 5.18 -19.90 49.65
N THR A 160 4.54 -18.82 50.11
CA THR A 160 4.77 -17.43 49.73
C THR A 160 6.03 -16.90 50.38
N SER A 161 6.85 -16.09 49.68
CA SER A 161 7.54 -14.94 50.31
C SER A 161 8.03 -13.94 49.28
N ARG A 162 7.86 -12.66 49.62
CA ARG A 162 8.50 -11.48 49.01
C ARG A 162 9.92 -11.34 49.58
N SER A 163 10.91 -10.96 48.78
CA SER A 163 11.86 -9.87 49.13
C SER A 163 12.80 -9.50 47.98
N GLN A 164 12.93 -8.18 47.83
CA GLN A 164 14.00 -7.32 47.30
C GLN A 164 15.22 -7.92 46.59
N SER A 165 15.60 -7.28 45.46
CA SER A 165 16.96 -6.75 45.26
C SER A 165 16.99 -5.69 44.15
N ARG A 166 17.58 -4.54 44.48
CA ARG A 166 18.02 -3.47 43.56
C ARG A 166 19.15 -3.98 42.65
N LEU A 167 19.35 -3.35 41.50
CA LEU A 167 20.66 -2.87 41.01
C LEU A 167 20.48 -2.05 39.71
N ALA A 168 21.08 -0.86 39.69
CA ALA A 168 21.25 0.01 38.53
C ALA A 168 22.47 -0.41 37.70
N PRO A 169 22.57 0.06 36.44
CA PRO A 169 23.77 0.81 36.01
C PRO A 169 23.38 1.93 34.99
N LEU A 170 24.18 2.90 34.57
CA LEU A 170 25.50 3.45 34.89
C LEU A 170 25.50 4.82 34.19
N ALA A 171 25.84 5.90 34.90
CA ALA A 171 26.04 7.22 34.32
C ALA A 171 27.41 7.29 33.63
N LEU A 172 27.45 7.83 32.40
CA LEU A 172 28.69 8.09 31.67
C LEU A 172 29.20 9.49 32.02
N ASP A 173 30.48 9.48 32.36
CA ASP A 173 31.33 10.52 32.89
C ASP A 173 31.70 11.56 31.82
N TRP A 174 31.67 12.85 32.18
CA TRP A 174 32.14 13.96 31.36
C TRP A 174 33.53 14.38 31.84
N GLY A 175 34.57 13.87 31.17
CA GLY A 175 35.95 14.33 31.32
C GLY A 175 36.20 15.61 30.50
N GLY A 176 36.57 16.70 31.17
CA GLY A 176 36.84 18.02 30.56
C GLY A 176 38.26 18.22 30.04
N PHE A 177 38.44 19.23 29.17
CA PHE A 177 39.68 19.98 28.81
C PHE A 177 39.25 21.02 27.75
N ALA A 178 39.80 22.21 27.55
CA ALA A 178 40.45 23.24 28.35
C ALA A 178 40.29 24.55 27.54
N GLN A 179 40.34 25.70 28.21
CA GLN A 179 40.31 27.03 27.61
C GLN A 179 41.57 27.31 26.77
N GLY A 180 41.39 27.94 25.60
CA GLY A 180 42.47 28.48 24.77
C GLY A 180 41.93 29.57 23.83
N LYS A 181 42.57 30.73 23.85
CA LYS A 181 42.18 32.03 23.26
C LYS A 181 42.28 32.09 21.72
N ASP A 182 41.45 32.97 21.17
CA ASP A 182 41.57 33.77 19.92
C ASP A 182 42.17 33.13 18.66
N ARG A 183 41.32 33.03 17.62
CA ARG A 183 41.63 33.60 16.30
C ARG A 183 40.37 33.70 15.44
N THR A 184 40.18 34.89 14.88
CA THR A 184 39.16 35.30 13.93
C THR A 184 39.11 34.43 12.67
N SER A 185 37.98 33.77 12.46
CA SER A 185 37.51 33.33 11.14
C SER A 185 35.99 33.27 11.19
N GLY A 186 35.32 34.11 10.39
CA GLY A 186 33.87 34.23 10.36
C GLY A 186 33.20 32.91 10.00
N LEU A 187 32.66 32.24 11.01
CA LEU A 187 31.65 31.20 10.84
C LEU A 187 30.29 31.91 10.75
N TRP A 188 29.62 31.71 9.63
CA TRP A 188 28.20 32.02 9.49
C TRP A 188 27.43 31.20 10.52
N LEU A 189 27.03 31.86 11.61
CA LEU A 189 26.09 31.31 12.57
C LEU A 189 24.73 31.32 11.87
N THR A 190 24.39 30.24 11.17
CA THR A 190 23.01 29.99 10.75
C THR A 190 22.19 29.96 12.02
N LEU A 191 21.42 31.03 12.26
CA LEU A 191 20.36 31.05 13.26
C LEU A 191 19.36 29.99 12.80
N ALA A 192 19.54 28.76 13.27
CA ALA A 192 18.51 27.74 13.20
C ALA A 192 17.35 28.32 14.02
N ILE A 193 16.40 28.95 13.33
CA ILE A 193 15.07 29.14 13.87
C ILE A 193 14.58 27.73 14.10
N ASN A 194 14.71 27.27 15.35
CA ASN A 194 13.99 26.13 15.86
C ASN A 194 12.51 26.43 15.61
N CYS A 195 11.99 25.99 14.45
CA CYS A 195 10.60 25.61 14.35
C CYS A 195 10.38 24.66 15.52
N SER A 196 9.46 25.04 16.41
CA SER A 196 9.13 24.33 17.64
C SER A 196 9.22 22.83 17.41
N PRO A 197 9.98 22.07 18.23
CA PRO A 197 9.98 20.62 18.11
C PRO A 197 8.53 20.17 18.30
N VAL A 198 7.93 19.66 17.23
CA VAL A 198 6.64 18.98 17.30
C VAL A 198 6.79 17.95 18.41
N LYS A 199 5.95 18.07 19.44
CA LYS A 199 6.06 17.25 20.64
C LYS A 199 5.96 15.79 20.21
N HIS A 200 6.86 14.96 20.74
CA HIS A 200 6.79 13.50 20.59
C HIS A 200 5.39 13.02 21.02
N GLY A 201 4.48 12.82 20.05
CA GLY A 201 3.09 12.49 20.31
C GLY A 201 2.06 12.95 19.26
N ASP A 202 2.36 13.94 18.41
CA ASP A 202 1.33 14.51 17.52
C ASP A 202 1.24 13.80 16.16
N MET A 203 0.02 13.41 15.78
CA MET A 203 -0.30 12.93 14.44
C MET A 203 -0.19 14.06 13.42
N PHE A 204 0.42 13.80 12.27
CA PHE A 204 0.40 14.67 11.10
C PHE A 204 -0.98 14.63 10.45
N GLY A 205 -1.70 15.75 10.45
CA GLY A 205 -2.87 15.93 9.63
C GLY A 205 -2.50 16.10 8.16
N VAL A 206 -3.18 15.37 7.30
CA VAL A 206 -2.90 15.26 5.87
C VAL A 206 -4.08 15.75 5.06
N VAL A 207 -3.81 16.57 4.03
CA VAL A 207 -4.76 16.86 2.96
C VAL A 207 -4.34 16.14 1.69
N VAL A 208 -5.30 15.51 1.01
CA VAL A 208 -5.07 14.91 -0.32
C VAL A 208 -5.56 15.86 -1.40
N VAL A 209 -4.67 16.25 -2.31
CA VAL A 209 -4.95 17.23 -3.38
C VAL A 209 -5.04 16.49 -4.70
N GLY A 210 -6.24 16.40 -5.25
CA GLY A 210 -6.52 15.62 -6.47
C GLY A 210 -7.11 14.25 -6.18
N ILE A 211 -8.29 13.96 -6.74
CA ILE A 211 -9.07 12.71 -6.53
C ILE A 211 -9.09 11.88 -7.83
N GLY A 212 -7.89 11.59 -8.32
CA GLY A 212 -7.63 10.62 -9.39
C GLY A 212 -7.58 9.18 -8.87
N ILE A 213 -6.79 8.32 -9.52
CA ILE A 213 -6.50 6.97 -9.00
C ILE A 213 -5.62 7.08 -7.76
N ALA A 214 -4.49 7.78 -7.86
CA ALA A 214 -3.53 7.97 -6.77
C ALA A 214 -4.21 8.60 -5.54
N GLY A 215 -4.93 9.72 -5.70
CA GLY A 215 -5.60 10.38 -4.59
C GLY A 215 -6.59 9.50 -3.81
N ARG A 216 -7.39 8.68 -4.51
CA ARG A 216 -8.29 7.71 -3.84
C ARG A 216 -7.55 6.60 -3.11
N VAL A 217 -6.41 6.17 -3.67
CA VAL A 217 -5.55 5.20 -3.01
C VAL A 217 -4.90 5.82 -1.76
N ARG A 218 -4.45 7.07 -1.82
CA ARG A 218 -3.91 7.79 -0.65
C ARG A 218 -4.96 7.97 0.44
N ILE A 219 -6.19 8.38 0.13
CA ILE A 219 -7.26 8.48 1.13
C ILE A 219 -7.54 7.11 1.76
N ARG A 220 -7.70 6.06 0.95
CA ARG A 220 -7.89 4.69 1.44
C ARG A 220 -6.78 4.28 2.41
N ASP A 221 -5.52 4.51 2.04
CA ASP A 221 -4.36 4.10 2.81
C ASP A 221 -4.21 4.95 4.09
N LEU A 222 -4.59 6.23 4.08
CA LEU A 222 -4.65 7.09 5.27
C LEU A 222 -5.78 6.68 6.24
N LEU A 223 -6.90 6.16 5.74
CA LEU A 223 -8.01 5.66 6.56
C LEU A 223 -7.70 4.30 7.21
N ALA A 224 -6.81 3.52 6.59
CA ALA A 224 -6.40 2.20 7.06
C ALA A 224 -4.86 2.06 6.96
N PRO A 225 -4.09 2.83 7.76
CA PRO A 225 -2.63 2.78 7.71
C PRO A 225 -2.12 1.39 8.12
N LEU A 226 -0.93 1.04 7.64
CA LEU A 226 -0.27 -0.21 8.03
C LEU A 226 0.02 -0.19 9.55
N PRO A 227 -0.50 -1.14 10.34
CA PRO A 227 -0.28 -1.15 11.79
C PRO A 227 1.20 -1.28 12.16
N SER A 228 1.60 -0.68 13.28
CA SER A 228 2.98 -0.69 13.79
C SER A 228 4.00 -0.12 12.80
N SER A 229 3.58 0.84 11.98
CA SER A 229 4.44 1.50 10.99
C SER A 229 4.38 3.02 11.13
N ALA A 230 5.32 3.72 10.50
CA ALA A 230 5.34 5.18 10.53
C ALA A 230 4.13 5.83 9.84
N ALA A 231 3.35 5.07 9.04
CA ALA A 231 2.11 5.54 8.44
C ALA A 231 1.02 5.86 9.47
N GLU A 232 1.01 5.21 10.65
CA GLU A 232 0.01 5.47 11.71
C GLU A 232 0.11 6.88 12.29
N LYS A 233 1.20 7.60 12.00
CA LYS A 233 1.37 8.99 12.40
C LYS A 233 0.66 9.97 11.50
N MET A 234 -0.04 9.52 10.46
CA MET A 234 -0.77 10.38 9.54
C MET A 234 -2.29 10.19 9.67
N SER A 235 -3.05 11.29 9.65
CA SER A 235 -4.52 11.26 9.59
C SER A 235 -5.04 12.17 8.50
N VAL A 236 -5.92 11.67 7.64
CA VAL A 236 -6.59 12.50 6.63
C VAL A 236 -7.53 13.51 7.30
N LYS A 237 -7.43 14.79 6.92
CA LYS A 237 -8.24 15.90 7.44
C LYS A 237 -9.22 16.47 6.42
N GLY A 238 -9.01 16.16 5.14
CA GLY A 238 -9.83 16.60 4.04
C GLY A 238 -9.20 16.26 2.71
N PHE A 239 -9.92 16.56 1.63
CA PHE A 239 -9.37 16.51 0.28
C PHE A 239 -9.73 17.74 -0.53
N VAL A 240 -8.88 18.06 -1.51
CA VAL A 240 -9.08 19.13 -2.47
C VAL A 240 -9.36 18.53 -3.85
N SER A 241 -10.40 19.03 -4.51
CA SER A 241 -10.79 18.63 -5.86
C SER A 241 -11.39 19.83 -6.58
N ARG A 242 -11.09 19.97 -7.89
CA ARG A 242 -11.76 20.96 -8.76
C ARG A 242 -13.25 20.67 -8.93
N ARG A 243 -13.65 19.42 -8.82
CA ARG A 243 -15.06 18.98 -8.89
C ARG A 243 -15.71 19.11 -7.54
N THR A 244 -16.98 19.51 -7.50
CA THR A 244 -17.82 19.47 -6.30
C THR A 244 -18.31 18.04 -6.07
N LEU A 245 -17.66 17.34 -5.13
CA LEU A 245 -17.97 15.96 -4.76
C LEU A 245 -18.61 15.87 -3.37
N GLY A 246 -18.33 16.85 -2.50
CA GLY A 246 -18.82 16.88 -1.12
C GLY A 246 -18.04 15.96 -0.19
N GLU A 247 -18.04 14.66 -0.49
CA GLU A 247 -17.37 13.63 0.31
C GLU A 247 -16.84 12.51 -0.59
N GLU A 248 -15.68 11.95 -0.23
CA GLU A 248 -15.09 10.79 -0.89
C GLU A 248 -14.56 9.86 0.21
N GLN A 249 -15.01 8.60 0.22
CA GLN A 249 -14.59 7.59 1.22
C GLN A 249 -14.78 8.01 2.70
N GLY A 250 -15.75 8.88 3.01
CA GLY A 250 -15.94 9.36 4.38
C GLY A 250 -15.16 10.64 4.72
N VAL A 251 -14.34 11.15 3.78
CA VAL A 251 -13.51 12.35 3.96
C VAL A 251 -14.17 13.53 3.27
N LYS A 252 -14.26 14.67 3.95
CA LYS A 252 -14.88 15.88 3.42
C LYS A 252 -14.00 16.61 2.42
N GLN A 253 -14.64 17.18 1.42
CA GLN A 253 -14.00 18.15 0.52
C GLN A 253 -13.77 19.47 1.25
N ILE A 254 -12.58 20.05 1.09
CA ILE A 254 -12.21 21.39 1.56
C ILE A 254 -11.62 22.20 0.40
N SER A 255 -11.59 23.54 0.53
CA SER A 255 -10.93 24.38 -0.49
C SER A 255 -9.42 24.29 -0.39
N LEU A 256 -8.73 24.71 -1.46
CA LEU A 256 -7.26 24.78 -1.47
C LEU A 256 -6.76 25.83 -0.47
N GLU A 257 -7.50 26.93 -0.32
CA GLU A 257 -7.26 28.01 0.65
C GLU A 257 -7.36 27.48 2.09
N GLU A 258 -8.48 26.80 2.41
CA GLU A 258 -8.71 26.21 3.73
C GLU A 258 -7.61 25.19 4.07
N ALA A 259 -7.24 24.34 3.11
CA ALA A 259 -6.19 23.35 3.28
C ALA A 259 -4.82 23.96 3.63
N ALA A 260 -4.50 25.12 3.05
CA ALA A 260 -3.24 25.81 3.31
C ALA A 260 -3.24 26.55 4.66
N GLU A 261 -4.37 27.12 5.07
CA GLU A 261 -4.50 27.94 6.28
C GLU A 261 -4.65 27.12 7.57
N ARG A 262 -5.26 25.92 7.48
CA ARG A 262 -5.56 25.09 8.66
C ARG A 262 -4.30 24.63 9.40
N GLU A 263 -4.23 24.94 10.69
CA GLU A 263 -3.12 24.52 11.56
C GLU A 263 -3.08 23.01 11.83
N ASP A 264 -4.23 22.34 11.77
CA ASP A 264 -4.34 20.88 11.98
C ASP A 264 -3.96 20.06 10.75
N ILE A 265 -3.56 20.71 9.65
CA ILE A 265 -2.99 20.10 8.45
C ILE A 265 -1.50 20.47 8.41
N GLN A 266 -0.62 19.48 8.40
CA GLN A 266 0.83 19.68 8.31
C GLN A 266 1.43 19.09 7.03
N VAL A 267 0.70 18.21 6.33
CA VAL A 267 1.19 17.53 5.12
C VAL A 267 0.17 17.68 3.99
N ALA A 268 0.63 18.04 2.80
CA ALA A 268 -0.14 17.96 1.57
C ALA A 268 0.36 16.81 0.69
N MET A 269 -0.53 15.91 0.29
CA MET A 269 -0.27 14.86 -0.70
C MET A 269 -0.84 15.28 -2.05
N VAL A 270 0.02 15.66 -2.99
CA VAL A 270 -0.33 16.15 -4.33
C VAL A 270 -0.43 14.97 -5.31
N CYS A 271 -1.65 14.71 -5.76
CA CYS A 271 -2.05 13.60 -6.65
C CYS A 271 -2.83 14.11 -7.88
N THR A 272 -2.55 15.34 -8.33
CA THR A 272 -3.18 15.97 -9.50
C THR A 272 -2.47 15.57 -10.80
N GLU A 273 -2.75 16.26 -11.90
CA GLU A 273 -1.99 16.14 -13.14
C GLU A 273 -0.62 16.85 -13.07
N ASN A 274 0.37 16.33 -13.79
CA ASN A 274 1.77 16.76 -13.77
C ASN A 274 1.97 18.27 -13.95
N THR A 275 1.19 18.90 -14.84
CA THR A 275 1.29 20.34 -15.13
C THR A 275 0.89 21.24 -13.95
N SER A 276 0.15 20.70 -12.98
CA SER A 276 -0.31 21.44 -11.79
C SER A 276 0.53 21.18 -10.54
N HIS A 277 1.47 20.23 -10.58
CA HIS A 277 2.24 19.83 -9.41
C HIS A 277 3.06 20.99 -8.86
N GLU A 278 3.78 21.71 -9.71
CA GLU A 278 4.66 22.81 -9.31
C GLU A 278 3.92 23.87 -8.48
N ASP A 279 2.76 24.32 -8.96
CA ASP A 279 1.94 25.33 -8.30
C ASP A 279 1.42 24.85 -6.94
N HIS A 280 0.97 23.59 -6.87
CA HIS A 280 0.51 23.01 -5.61
C HIS A 280 1.66 22.83 -4.62
N ILE A 281 2.80 22.30 -5.04
CA ILE A 281 3.97 22.11 -4.17
C ILE A 281 4.41 23.47 -3.61
N ARG A 282 4.61 24.46 -4.48
CA ARG A 282 5.03 25.81 -4.06
C ARG A 282 4.09 26.40 -3.03
N ARG A 283 2.78 26.37 -3.30
CA ARG A 283 1.76 26.92 -2.42
C ARG A 283 1.77 26.30 -1.02
N PHE A 284 1.88 24.97 -0.94
CA PHE A 284 1.90 24.29 0.35
C PHE A 284 3.22 24.46 1.11
N LEU A 285 4.36 24.49 0.41
CA LEU A 285 5.64 24.84 1.02
C LEU A 285 5.62 26.27 1.55
N GLU A 286 5.12 27.23 0.78
CA GLU A 286 4.96 28.63 1.20
C GLU A 286 4.10 28.75 2.46
N ALA A 287 3.02 27.98 2.54
CA ALA A 287 2.14 27.86 3.71
C ALA A 287 2.73 27.08 4.90
N GLY A 288 3.99 26.64 4.82
CA GLY A 288 4.68 25.95 5.92
C GLY A 288 4.29 24.49 6.09
N LYS A 289 3.78 23.83 5.03
CA LYS A 289 3.37 22.43 5.04
C LYS A 289 4.42 21.54 4.40
N HIS A 290 4.62 20.34 4.95
CA HIS A 290 5.36 19.29 4.24
C HIS A 290 4.59 18.88 2.98
N VAL A 291 5.29 18.46 1.94
CA VAL A 291 4.67 18.07 0.67
C VAL A 291 5.17 16.68 0.24
N SER A 292 4.22 15.82 -0.09
CA SER A 292 4.43 14.59 -0.84
C SER A 292 3.76 14.73 -2.20
N VAL A 293 4.40 14.32 -3.28
CA VAL A 293 3.84 14.44 -4.63
C VAL A 293 4.09 13.17 -5.43
N GLU A 294 3.09 12.74 -6.21
CA GLU A 294 3.26 11.66 -7.19
C GLU A 294 4.21 12.12 -8.30
N TYR A 295 5.10 11.24 -8.79
CA TYR A 295 6.04 11.66 -9.83
C TYR A 295 5.32 12.05 -11.14
N PRO A 296 5.91 12.95 -11.95
CA PRO A 296 7.06 13.79 -11.63
C PRO A 296 6.63 15.03 -10.83
N MET A 297 7.46 15.51 -9.89
CA MET A 297 7.17 16.70 -9.08
C MET A 297 7.07 17.97 -9.93
N THR A 298 7.82 18.04 -11.02
CA THR A 298 7.78 19.11 -12.01
C THR A 298 8.05 18.55 -13.40
N ILE A 299 7.72 19.32 -14.43
CA ILE A 299 8.03 19.00 -15.83
C ILE A 299 9.24 19.77 -16.36
N ASN A 300 10.09 20.28 -15.46
CA ASN A 300 11.36 20.92 -15.77
C ASN A 300 12.30 20.87 -14.55
N TYR A 301 13.60 20.69 -14.79
CA TYR A 301 14.59 20.55 -13.72
C TYR A 301 14.73 21.81 -12.86
N LYS A 302 14.70 23.00 -13.48
CA LYS A 302 14.93 24.26 -12.78
C LYS A 302 13.91 24.49 -11.65
N ALA A 303 12.63 24.28 -11.93
CA ALA A 303 11.57 24.39 -10.94
C ALA A 303 11.73 23.37 -9.82
N ALA A 304 12.15 22.14 -10.11
CA ALA A 304 12.40 21.14 -9.06
C ALA A 304 13.52 21.58 -8.12
N ALA A 305 14.62 22.12 -8.66
CA ALA A 305 15.70 22.68 -7.85
C ALA A 305 15.20 23.83 -6.96
N GLU A 306 14.45 24.78 -7.52
CA GLU A 306 13.86 25.90 -6.77
C GLU A 306 12.91 25.43 -5.64
N LEU A 307 12.10 24.40 -5.88
CA LEU A 307 11.20 23.83 -4.87
C LEU A 307 11.95 23.09 -3.76
N HIS A 308 13.03 22.39 -4.11
CA HIS A 308 13.91 21.77 -3.12
C HIS A 308 14.63 22.82 -2.26
N ASP A 309 15.13 23.89 -2.86
CA ASP A 309 15.74 25.01 -2.15
C ASP A 309 14.72 25.67 -1.20
N LEU A 310 13.48 25.88 -1.66
CA LEU A 310 12.39 26.41 -0.84
C LEU A 310 12.05 25.50 0.34
N ALA A 311 11.96 24.18 0.11
CA ALA A 311 11.70 23.21 1.17
C ALA A 311 12.83 23.21 2.21
N GLN A 312 14.09 23.26 1.75
CA GLN A 312 15.26 23.34 2.62
C GLN A 312 15.29 24.63 3.44
N GLN A 313 15.03 25.78 2.81
CA GLN A 313 14.97 27.08 3.48
C GLN A 313 13.93 27.10 4.60
N LYS A 314 12.81 26.41 4.42
CA LYS A 314 11.72 26.33 5.40
C LYS A 314 11.86 25.16 6.38
N GLY A 315 12.86 24.29 6.23
CA GLY A 315 13.01 23.09 7.04
C GLY A 315 11.86 22.08 6.86
N LEU A 316 11.29 22.02 5.65
CA LEU A 316 10.17 21.16 5.30
C LEU A 316 10.64 19.92 4.53
N ILE A 317 9.80 18.89 4.55
CA ILE A 317 10.01 17.67 3.75
C ILE A 317 9.31 17.88 2.42
N LEU A 318 10.06 17.74 1.33
CA LEU A 318 9.56 17.57 -0.02
C LEU A 318 9.89 16.15 -0.47
N HIS A 319 8.86 15.32 -0.64
CA HIS A 319 8.98 13.93 -1.06
C HIS A 319 8.31 13.74 -2.41
N GLU A 320 9.06 13.26 -3.38
CA GLU A 320 8.52 12.69 -4.61
C GLU A 320 8.39 11.18 -4.45
N GLU A 321 7.19 10.67 -4.72
CA GLU A 321 6.89 9.25 -4.69
C GLU A 321 7.54 8.55 -5.91
N HIS A 322 8.10 7.36 -5.67
CA HIS A 322 8.69 6.51 -6.70
C HIS A 322 8.40 5.03 -6.42
N ILE A 323 7.12 4.62 -6.54
CA ILE A 323 6.64 3.27 -6.24
C ILE A 323 7.26 2.18 -7.10
N GLU A 324 7.81 2.55 -8.26
CA GLU A 324 8.57 1.66 -9.12
C GLU A 324 9.80 1.08 -8.42
N LEU A 325 10.35 1.77 -7.40
CA LEU A 325 11.47 1.28 -6.61
C LEU A 325 11.03 0.25 -5.55
N PHE A 326 9.73 0.18 -5.27
CA PHE A 326 9.15 -0.80 -4.35
C PHE A 326 8.63 -2.05 -5.04
N THR A 327 8.65 -2.11 -6.37
CA THR A 327 8.10 -3.28 -7.06
C THR A 327 8.96 -4.52 -6.82
N PRO A 328 8.35 -5.72 -6.63
CA PRO A 328 9.11 -6.92 -6.33
C PRO A 328 10.16 -7.26 -7.41
N ASP A 329 9.81 -7.10 -8.68
CA ASP A 329 10.71 -7.31 -9.83
C ASP A 329 11.91 -6.36 -9.79
N PHE A 330 11.72 -5.10 -9.39
CA PHE A 330 12.83 -4.16 -9.22
C PHE A 330 13.75 -4.57 -8.07
N LYS A 331 13.18 -4.86 -6.90
CA LYS A 331 13.96 -5.26 -5.72
C LYS A 331 14.77 -6.52 -5.99
N GLN A 332 14.21 -7.47 -6.73
CA GLN A 332 14.93 -8.67 -7.13
C GLN A 332 16.00 -8.36 -8.19
N LEU A 333 15.67 -7.57 -9.21
CA LEU A 333 16.64 -7.15 -10.22
C LEU A 333 17.85 -6.44 -9.58
N LYS A 334 17.61 -5.52 -8.66
CA LYS A 334 18.66 -4.80 -7.92
C LYS A 334 19.59 -5.75 -7.15
N LYS A 335 19.05 -6.83 -6.56
CA LYS A 335 19.85 -7.88 -5.91
C LYS A 335 20.64 -8.71 -6.93
N ASP A 336 20.01 -9.08 -8.03
CA ASP A 336 20.61 -9.96 -9.05
C ASP A 336 21.76 -9.28 -9.81
N VAL A 337 21.73 -7.94 -9.93
CA VAL A 337 22.80 -7.17 -10.59
C VAL A 337 23.85 -6.62 -9.63
N ALA A 338 23.65 -6.75 -8.32
CA ALA A 338 24.57 -6.24 -7.32
C ALA A 338 25.98 -6.83 -7.51
N GLY A 339 26.98 -5.95 -7.64
CA GLY A 339 28.38 -6.33 -7.83
C GLY A 339 28.76 -6.76 -9.26
N LYS A 340 27.84 -6.70 -10.22
CA LYS A 340 28.14 -6.96 -11.64
C LYS A 340 28.45 -5.65 -12.37
N THR A 341 29.35 -5.71 -13.34
CA THR A 341 29.68 -4.55 -14.18
C THR A 341 28.83 -4.55 -15.44
N LEU A 342 28.06 -3.47 -15.67
CA LEU A 342 27.31 -3.33 -16.90
C LEU A 342 28.27 -3.16 -18.10
N GLU A 343 27.99 -3.84 -19.20
CA GLU A 343 28.65 -3.62 -20.48
C GLU A 343 27.78 -2.81 -21.45
N GLU A 344 26.49 -3.13 -21.50
CA GLU A 344 25.51 -2.50 -22.36
C GLU A 344 24.10 -2.72 -21.79
N GLY A 345 23.26 -1.69 -21.87
CA GLY A 345 21.89 -1.76 -21.37
C GLY A 345 20.84 -1.32 -22.38
N PHE A 346 19.68 -1.94 -22.30
CA PHE A 346 18.50 -1.57 -23.06
C PHE A 346 17.27 -1.70 -22.15
N LEU A 347 16.46 -0.66 -22.11
CA LEU A 347 15.17 -0.66 -21.43
C LEU A 347 14.14 -0.05 -22.38
N HIS A 348 13.09 -0.81 -22.69
CA HIS A 348 11.97 -0.35 -23.50
C HIS A 348 10.65 -0.52 -22.74
N PHE A 349 9.89 0.56 -22.65
CA PHE A 349 8.54 0.52 -22.10
C PHE A 349 7.50 0.93 -23.15
N THR A 350 6.49 0.09 -23.33
CA THR A 350 5.33 0.35 -24.19
C THR A 350 4.09 0.63 -23.34
N GLY A 351 3.16 1.42 -23.87
CA GLY A 351 1.86 1.63 -23.25
C GLY A 351 0.87 2.36 -24.15
N GLY A 352 -0.38 2.47 -23.68
CA GLY A 352 -1.42 3.24 -24.38
C GLY A 352 -1.03 4.71 -24.58
N PRO A 353 -1.80 5.47 -25.38
CA PRO A 353 -1.46 6.85 -25.70
C PRO A 353 -1.32 7.74 -24.45
N LEU A 354 -0.36 8.66 -24.49
CA LEU A 354 -0.14 9.62 -23.42
C LEU A 354 -1.19 10.75 -23.51
N LYS A 355 -1.72 11.19 -22.37
CA LYS A 355 -2.61 12.36 -22.32
C LYS A 355 -1.76 13.63 -22.41
N ALA A 356 -2.30 14.68 -23.05
CA ALA A 356 -1.59 15.94 -23.27
C ALA A 356 -1.03 16.56 -21.97
N ASP A 357 -1.78 16.50 -20.87
CA ASP A 357 -1.43 17.14 -19.60
C ASP A 357 -0.36 16.39 -18.78
N PHE A 358 0.17 15.27 -19.29
CA PHE A 358 1.19 14.48 -18.59
C PHE A 358 2.62 14.88 -18.96
N GLY A 359 2.79 15.84 -19.88
CA GLY A 359 4.09 16.39 -20.25
C GLY A 359 4.90 15.49 -21.19
N PHE A 360 6.16 15.85 -21.39
CA PHE A 360 7.05 15.14 -22.31
C PHE A 360 7.33 13.69 -21.85
N PRO A 361 7.53 12.72 -22.76
CA PRO A 361 7.72 11.30 -22.41
C PRO A 361 8.83 11.02 -21.40
N ALA A 362 9.91 11.80 -21.38
CA ALA A 362 10.97 11.62 -20.38
C ALA A 362 10.51 11.94 -18.95
N PHE A 363 9.55 12.86 -18.78
CA PHE A 363 8.98 13.21 -17.47
C PHE A 363 7.84 12.25 -17.09
N SER A 364 6.88 12.02 -17.99
CA SER A 364 5.77 11.08 -17.70
C SER A 364 6.24 9.62 -17.54
N GLY A 365 7.35 9.26 -18.20
CA GLY A 365 8.01 7.96 -18.12
C GLY A 365 9.19 7.92 -17.15
N ILE A 366 9.41 8.96 -16.34
CA ILE A 366 10.62 9.11 -15.51
C ILE A 366 10.89 7.92 -14.60
N SER A 367 9.87 7.15 -14.22
CA SER A 367 10.03 5.93 -13.43
C SER A 367 11.03 4.92 -14.04
N ARG A 368 11.15 4.86 -15.37
CA ARG A 368 12.13 3.99 -16.04
C ARG A 368 13.54 4.56 -15.96
N LEU A 369 13.66 5.88 -16.02
CA LEU A 369 14.92 6.56 -15.79
C LEU A 369 15.37 6.39 -14.34
N THR A 370 14.45 6.48 -13.38
CA THR A 370 14.72 6.22 -11.95
C THR A 370 15.26 4.81 -11.73
N TRP A 371 14.72 3.78 -12.40
CA TRP A 371 15.31 2.44 -12.38
C TRP A 371 16.76 2.42 -12.86
N LEU A 372 17.03 3.02 -14.01
CA LEU A 372 18.38 3.01 -14.59
C LEU A 372 19.39 3.74 -13.70
N VAL A 373 19.01 4.89 -13.13
CA VAL A 373 19.85 5.65 -12.21
C VAL A 373 20.06 4.91 -10.87
N ASP A 374 19.02 4.26 -10.33
CA ASP A 374 19.14 3.52 -9.08
C ASP A 374 19.95 2.22 -9.21
N LEU A 375 19.95 1.59 -10.40
CA LEU A 375 20.75 0.40 -10.69
C LEU A 375 22.20 0.72 -11.07
N PHE A 376 22.42 1.76 -11.86
CA PHE A 376 23.70 2.01 -12.53
C PHE A 376 24.37 3.33 -12.12
N GLY A 377 23.80 4.06 -11.16
CA GLY A 377 24.34 5.31 -10.64
C GLY A 377 24.08 6.50 -11.56
N GLU A 378 24.93 7.53 -11.44
CA GLU A 378 24.79 8.74 -12.25
C GLU A 378 25.03 8.44 -13.74
N LEU A 379 24.04 8.78 -14.54
CA LEU A 379 24.10 8.70 -16.00
C LEU A 379 24.29 10.07 -16.65
N SER A 380 24.70 10.09 -17.91
CA SER A 380 24.71 11.27 -18.79
C SER A 380 23.95 10.98 -20.08
N VAL A 381 23.46 12.02 -20.78
CA VAL A 381 22.71 11.87 -22.05
C VAL A 381 23.64 12.19 -23.23
N SER A 382 23.89 11.20 -24.08
CA SER A 382 24.70 11.37 -25.30
C SER A 382 23.88 11.85 -26.50
N SER A 383 22.66 11.34 -26.65
CA SER A 383 21.71 11.80 -27.65
C SER A 383 20.27 11.41 -27.30
N ALA A 384 19.31 12.09 -27.88
CA ALA A 384 17.91 11.71 -27.82
C ALA A 384 17.21 12.00 -29.15
N THR A 385 16.20 11.21 -29.47
CA THR A 385 15.33 11.39 -30.63
C THR A 385 13.87 11.21 -30.22
N MET A 386 12.98 11.85 -30.97
CA MET A 386 11.53 11.70 -30.83
C MET A 386 10.93 11.44 -32.21
N VAL A 387 10.06 10.45 -32.29
CA VAL A 387 9.16 10.22 -33.41
C VAL A 387 7.75 10.43 -32.91
N GLU A 388 6.99 11.32 -33.53
CA GLU A 388 5.60 11.60 -33.19
C GLU A 388 4.71 11.50 -34.44
N ASP A 389 3.60 10.77 -34.33
CA ASP A 389 2.55 10.71 -35.33
C ASP A 389 1.22 11.06 -34.65
N LYS A 390 0.82 12.33 -34.78
CA LYS A 390 -0.36 12.88 -34.14
C LYS A 390 -1.67 12.29 -34.67
N GLU A 391 -1.69 11.90 -35.96
CA GLU A 391 -2.87 11.29 -36.57
C GLU A 391 -3.11 9.88 -36.01
N LYS A 392 -2.03 9.14 -35.74
CA LYS A 392 -2.10 7.81 -35.13
C LYS A 392 -2.06 7.84 -33.60
N ASN A 393 -2.00 9.01 -32.97
CA ASN A 393 -1.82 9.18 -31.53
C ASN A 393 -0.64 8.35 -30.98
N TYR A 394 0.46 8.34 -31.73
CA TYR A 394 1.64 7.52 -31.51
C TYR A 394 2.85 8.40 -31.23
N MET A 395 3.71 7.97 -30.31
CA MET A 395 5.01 8.58 -30.08
C MET A 395 6.04 7.57 -29.60
N LYS A 396 7.29 7.81 -29.95
CA LYS A 396 8.44 7.01 -29.53
C LYS A 396 9.63 7.93 -29.24
N MET A 397 10.02 7.98 -27.98
CA MET A 397 11.24 8.62 -27.53
C MET A 397 12.33 7.57 -27.41
N THR A 398 13.53 7.88 -27.91
CA THR A 398 14.73 7.06 -27.70
C THR A 398 15.84 7.94 -27.14
N ALA A 399 16.37 7.58 -25.97
CA ALA A 399 17.48 8.26 -25.32
C ALA A 399 18.69 7.32 -25.23
N GLN A 400 19.87 7.84 -25.57
CA GLN A 400 21.15 7.17 -25.44
C GLN A 400 21.86 7.74 -24.21
N LEU A 401 21.98 6.93 -23.17
CA LEU A 401 22.57 7.26 -21.88
C LEU A 401 23.94 6.61 -21.73
N GLN A 402 24.78 7.17 -20.87
CA GLN A 402 26.10 6.62 -20.57
C GLN A 402 26.34 6.60 -19.05
N THR A 403 26.92 5.51 -18.54
CA THR A 403 27.42 5.43 -17.16
C THR A 403 28.71 6.24 -17.01
N GLN A 404 29.20 6.41 -15.78
CA GLN A 404 30.49 7.06 -15.51
C GLN A 404 31.66 6.34 -16.22
N GLU A 405 31.58 5.01 -16.34
CA GLU A 405 32.55 4.14 -17.05
C GLU A 405 32.31 4.06 -18.56
N GLN A 406 31.53 4.98 -19.13
CA GLN A 406 31.25 5.09 -20.56
C GLN A 406 30.53 3.86 -21.15
N LYS A 407 29.74 3.16 -20.33
CA LYS A 407 28.91 2.03 -20.78
C LYS A 407 27.58 2.56 -21.32
N SER A 408 27.17 2.06 -22.48
CA SER A 408 25.99 2.55 -23.19
C SER A 408 24.70 1.96 -22.62
N ILE A 409 23.68 2.81 -22.44
CA ILE A 409 22.33 2.40 -22.09
C ILE A 409 21.34 3.06 -23.04
N THR A 410 20.54 2.27 -23.76
CA THR A 410 19.42 2.76 -24.55
C THR A 410 18.12 2.70 -23.75
N TRP A 411 17.44 3.83 -23.61
CA TRP A 411 16.10 3.90 -23.04
C TRP A 411 15.08 4.30 -24.12
N VAL A 412 14.01 3.51 -24.24
CA VAL A 412 12.91 3.75 -25.17
C VAL A 412 11.58 3.88 -24.41
N GLU A 413 10.85 4.97 -24.65
CA GLU A 413 9.45 5.14 -24.25
C GLU A 413 8.58 5.17 -25.50
N GLU A 414 7.73 4.17 -25.66
CA GLU A 414 6.81 4.04 -26.80
C GLU A 414 5.35 4.08 -26.32
N ARG A 415 4.55 4.92 -26.97
CA ARG A 415 3.14 5.15 -26.62
C ARG A 415 2.31 5.13 -27.88
N GLY A 416 1.17 4.46 -27.84
CA GLY A 416 0.29 4.41 -28.99
C GLY A 416 -0.95 3.55 -28.75
N PRO A 417 -1.95 3.64 -29.64
CA PRO A 417 -3.15 2.82 -29.55
C PRO A 417 -2.80 1.33 -29.60
N ASN A 418 -3.47 0.52 -28.79
CA ASN A 418 -3.30 -0.95 -28.73
C ASN A 418 -1.92 -1.46 -28.29
N LEU A 419 -0.97 -0.59 -27.93
CA LEU A 419 0.28 -1.05 -27.32
C LEU A 419 0.00 -1.55 -25.90
N PRO A 420 0.42 -2.80 -25.56
CA PRO A 420 0.26 -3.30 -24.21
C PRO A 420 1.15 -2.50 -23.26
N ARG A 421 0.73 -2.39 -21.99
CA ARG A 421 1.59 -1.89 -20.94
C ARG A 421 2.63 -2.96 -20.61
N ALA A 422 3.85 -2.81 -21.12
CA ALA A 422 4.91 -3.81 -20.97
C ALA A 422 6.28 -3.13 -20.81
N LYS A 423 7.19 -3.84 -20.13
CA LYS A 423 8.59 -3.44 -19.95
C LYS A 423 9.45 -4.58 -20.46
N SER A 424 10.36 -4.27 -21.38
CA SER A 424 11.37 -5.18 -21.91
C SER A 424 12.74 -4.66 -21.53
N ILE A 425 13.63 -5.55 -21.10
CA ILE A 425 15.00 -5.23 -20.71
C ILE A 425 15.98 -6.10 -21.48
N ASN A 426 17.17 -5.58 -21.73
CA ASN A 426 18.33 -6.36 -22.10
C ASN A 426 19.56 -5.70 -21.47
N PHE A 427 20.01 -6.22 -20.35
CA PHE A 427 21.21 -5.76 -19.65
C PHE A 427 22.30 -6.82 -19.81
N ARG A 428 23.38 -6.48 -20.51
CA ARG A 428 24.57 -7.31 -20.62
C ARG A 428 25.57 -6.87 -19.57
N PHE A 429 26.02 -7.82 -18.76
CA PHE A 429 27.06 -7.66 -17.76
C PHE A 429 28.29 -8.48 -18.15
N ASP A 430 29.42 -8.18 -17.50
CA ASP A 430 30.67 -8.95 -17.58
C ASP A 430 30.51 -10.48 -17.40
N SER A 431 29.52 -10.89 -16.62
CA SER A 431 29.33 -12.25 -16.12
C SER A 431 28.04 -12.92 -16.61
N CYS A 432 27.07 -12.15 -17.09
CA CYS A 432 25.77 -12.67 -17.53
C CYS A 432 24.97 -11.66 -18.35
N SER A 433 23.86 -12.10 -18.96
CA SER A 433 22.87 -11.22 -19.56
C SER A 433 21.50 -11.40 -18.91
N MET A 434 20.76 -10.31 -18.75
CA MET A 434 19.38 -10.30 -18.26
C MET A 434 18.45 -9.76 -19.34
N THR A 435 17.64 -10.63 -19.92
CA THR A 435 16.69 -10.31 -20.99
C THR A 435 15.23 -10.32 -20.54
N GLU A 436 14.98 -10.74 -19.30
CA GLU A 436 13.66 -10.82 -18.69
C GLU A 436 13.70 -10.25 -17.27
N LEU A 437 12.60 -9.65 -16.85
CA LEU A 437 12.46 -9.20 -15.46
C LEU A 437 12.38 -10.42 -14.55
N PRO A 438 13.07 -10.41 -13.39
CA PRO A 438 13.04 -11.53 -12.49
C PRO A 438 11.63 -11.70 -11.91
N ASN A 439 11.19 -12.96 -11.82
CA ASN A 439 9.94 -13.28 -11.15
C ASN A 439 10.15 -13.17 -9.64
N ALA A 440 9.49 -12.19 -9.02
CA ALA A 440 9.59 -11.93 -7.59
C ALA A 440 8.23 -12.17 -6.91
N PRO A 441 8.23 -12.74 -5.69
CA PRO A 441 7.00 -13.00 -4.96
C PRO A 441 6.28 -11.68 -4.64
N ARG A 442 4.95 -11.72 -4.66
CA ARG A 442 4.15 -10.56 -4.25
C ARG A 442 4.40 -10.27 -2.78
N GLU A 443 4.61 -9.00 -2.48
CA GLU A 443 4.73 -8.53 -1.11
C GLU A 443 3.34 -8.33 -0.48
N PRO A 444 3.20 -8.51 0.84
CA PRO A 444 1.91 -8.36 1.52
C PRO A 444 1.45 -6.90 1.64
N VAL A 445 2.38 -5.94 1.49
CA VAL A 445 2.10 -4.51 1.61
C VAL A 445 2.07 -3.87 0.22
N GLY A 446 0.98 -3.17 -0.10
CA GLY A 446 0.83 -2.46 -1.37
C GLY A 446 1.86 -1.34 -1.55
N LEU A 447 2.21 -1.02 -2.81
CA LEU A 447 3.29 -0.09 -3.12
C LEU A 447 3.07 1.32 -2.56
N PHE A 448 1.86 1.87 -2.70
CA PHE A 448 1.48 3.18 -2.15
C PHE A 448 1.58 3.22 -0.62
N MET A 449 1.28 2.11 0.05
CA MET A 449 1.45 1.98 1.50
C MET A 449 2.92 1.93 1.89
N GLN A 450 3.78 1.23 1.13
CA GLN A 450 5.24 1.24 1.37
C GLN A 450 5.82 2.65 1.25
N ASP A 451 5.42 3.37 0.20
CA ASP A 451 5.78 4.77 0.00
C ASP A 451 5.28 5.67 1.14
N MET A 452 4.03 5.49 1.58
CA MET A 452 3.48 6.23 2.73
C MET A 452 4.22 5.92 4.03
N VAL A 453 4.70 4.69 4.23
CA VAL A 453 5.56 4.35 5.38
C VAL A 453 6.90 5.10 5.28
N LEU A 454 7.52 5.17 4.10
CA LEU A 454 8.74 5.94 3.88
C LEU A 454 8.53 7.42 4.20
N LEU A 455 7.44 8.03 3.72
CA LEU A 455 7.08 9.40 4.06
C LEU A 455 6.93 9.60 5.57
N GLY A 456 6.23 8.69 6.25
CA GLY A 456 6.07 8.74 7.71
C GLY A 456 7.41 8.69 8.46
N GLN A 457 8.38 7.91 7.97
CA GLN A 457 9.73 7.84 8.53
C GLN A 457 10.48 9.17 8.34
N LYS A 458 10.37 9.81 7.18
CA LYS A 458 10.94 11.14 6.91
C LYS A 458 10.39 12.21 7.85
N LEU A 459 9.05 12.29 7.93
CA LEU A 459 8.35 13.24 8.80
C LEU A 459 8.70 13.05 10.28
N SER A 460 8.96 11.81 10.69
CA SER A 460 9.31 11.46 12.06
C SER A 460 10.80 11.63 12.39
N GLY A 461 11.64 12.03 11.44
CA GLY A 461 13.10 12.08 11.61
C GLY A 461 13.74 10.71 11.86
N GLN A 462 13.13 9.63 11.36
CA GLN A 462 13.64 8.26 11.53
C GLN A 462 14.69 7.88 10.46
N LEU A 463 14.78 8.64 9.37
CA LEU A 463 15.78 8.41 8.33
C LEU A 463 17.05 9.23 8.58
N PRO A 464 18.24 8.63 8.41
CA PRO A 464 19.50 9.36 8.43
C PRO A 464 19.57 10.47 7.37
N PRO A 465 20.20 11.63 7.67
CA PRO A 465 20.32 12.74 6.73
C PRO A 465 20.99 12.39 5.40
N ASP A 466 21.97 11.48 5.40
CA ASP A 466 22.66 10.99 4.21
C ASP A 466 21.73 10.21 3.27
N GLN A 467 20.76 9.47 3.81
CA GLN A 467 19.75 8.79 2.99
C GLN A 467 18.79 9.79 2.33
N LEU A 468 18.38 10.83 3.06
CA LEU A 468 17.54 11.91 2.52
C LEU A 468 18.26 12.65 1.39
N GLN A 469 19.54 12.99 1.59
CA GLN A 469 20.36 13.65 0.58
C GLN A 469 20.60 12.77 -0.65
N ALA A 470 20.86 11.48 -0.46
CA ALA A 470 21.04 10.53 -1.57
C ALA A 470 19.76 10.41 -2.42
N GLU A 471 18.60 10.36 -1.77
CA GLU A 471 17.31 10.33 -2.46
C GLU A 471 17.06 11.62 -3.25
N GLN A 472 17.23 12.78 -2.61
CA GLN A 472 17.09 14.09 -3.26
C GLN A 472 18.03 14.23 -4.46
N LYS A 473 19.29 13.80 -4.32
CA LYS A 473 20.28 13.83 -5.40
C LYS A 473 19.82 12.95 -6.58
N ARG A 474 19.33 11.74 -6.32
CA ARG A 474 18.81 10.85 -7.37
C ARG A 474 17.63 11.47 -8.10
N VAL A 475 16.66 12.00 -7.36
CA VAL A 475 15.46 12.67 -7.90
C VAL A 475 15.84 13.82 -8.84
N LEU A 476 16.66 14.75 -8.34
CA LEU A 476 17.12 15.90 -9.13
C LEU A 476 17.93 15.47 -10.35
N HIS A 477 18.75 14.42 -10.23
CA HIS A 477 19.50 13.86 -11.36
C HIS A 477 18.57 13.31 -12.44
N CYS A 478 17.54 12.54 -12.06
CA CYS A 478 16.54 12.04 -13.00
C CYS A 478 15.82 13.18 -13.74
N LEU A 479 15.42 14.24 -13.03
CA LEU A 479 14.75 15.40 -13.63
C LEU A 479 15.68 16.18 -14.57
N GLN A 480 16.96 16.31 -14.22
CA GLN A 480 17.98 16.93 -15.08
C GLN A 480 18.20 16.15 -16.38
N LEU A 481 18.26 14.82 -16.27
CA LEU A 481 18.35 13.93 -17.43
C LEU A 481 17.10 14.04 -18.30
N ALA A 482 15.90 14.04 -17.72
CA ALA A 482 14.64 14.19 -18.44
C ALA A 482 14.57 15.51 -19.22
N ASP A 483 14.99 16.62 -18.59
CA ASP A 483 15.08 17.95 -19.22
C ASP A 483 16.08 17.96 -20.38
N THR A 484 17.25 17.34 -20.20
CA THR A 484 18.27 17.22 -21.24
C THR A 484 17.78 16.39 -22.43
N ILE A 485 17.11 15.26 -22.16
CA ILE A 485 16.50 14.42 -23.20
C ILE A 485 15.47 15.22 -23.99
N GLN A 486 14.59 15.96 -23.31
CA GLN A 486 13.59 16.80 -23.96
C GLN A 486 14.23 17.83 -24.91
N ARG A 487 15.24 18.58 -24.44
CA ARG A 487 15.95 19.56 -25.27
C ARG A 487 16.61 18.92 -26.50
N LEU A 488 17.29 17.78 -26.31
CA LEU A 488 17.98 17.08 -27.40
C LEU A 488 17.01 16.49 -28.43
N SER A 489 15.85 15.97 -27.98
CA SER A 489 14.79 15.48 -28.86
C SER A 489 14.15 16.59 -29.69
N GLN A 490 14.07 17.80 -29.16
CA GLN A 490 13.49 18.96 -29.85
C GLN A 490 14.48 19.67 -30.77
N ALA A 491 15.78 19.65 -30.47
CA ALA A 491 16.81 20.28 -31.30
C ALA A 491 17.05 19.56 -32.65
N ARG A 492 16.48 18.37 -32.84
CA ARG A 492 16.59 17.55 -34.05
C ARG A 492 15.27 17.44 -34.83
N ALA A 493 14.19 18.04 -34.33
CA ALA A 493 12.91 18.18 -35.02
C ALA A 493 12.90 19.49 -35.81
#